data_AF-A0A8T1VMV6-F1
#
_entry.id   AF-A0A8T1VMV6-F1
#
_cell.length_a   1.000
_cell.length_b   1.000
_cell.length_c   1.000
_cell.angle_alpha   90.00
_cell.angle_beta   90.00
_cell.angle_gamma   90.00
#
_symmetry.space_group_name_H-M   'P 1'
#
loop_
_entity.id
_entity.type
_entity.pdbx_description
1 polymer ?
#
loop_
_entity_poly.entity_id
_entity_poly.type
_entity_poly.pdbx_seq_one_letter_code
_entity_poly.pdbx_strand_id
1 'polypeptide(L)'
;MAVVVAVELEEELVKACEEGDVEGCGASVAALQSRYGVTAEAVQELLGYAFSCAAAHNQIAVMELLLGRNDNGAVSKDVHEVLLYGMCRRETFFPRRPRFRCCYALRYLAYAAVACVEHNALQALEFLVRQQTPPTAPLLVDTDVVRCFRYALELGSDFHAPAPEAYRPMLMLLLLRFPMLLLPHVDGKQLDVDVSVDDATKKHVQALRSSLLYEYVTNPQMQTQMN
;
A
#
# COMPACT_ATOMS: atom_id res chain seq x y z
N MET A 1 1.63 28.88 -13.59
CA MET A 1 3.04 28.63 -13.24
C MET A 1 3.10 27.28 -12.55
N ALA A 2 4.02 26.39 -12.92
CA ALA A 2 4.20 25.13 -12.22
C ALA A 2 4.75 25.43 -10.82
N VAL A 3 4.07 24.93 -9.78
CA VAL A 3 4.56 25.03 -8.40
C VAL A 3 5.73 24.06 -8.24
N VAL A 4 6.87 24.58 -7.80
CA VAL A 4 8.05 23.80 -7.43
C VAL A 4 8.20 23.92 -5.92
N VAL A 5 8.10 22.78 -5.23
CA VAL A 5 8.28 22.72 -3.77
C VAL A 5 9.77 22.86 -3.48
N ALA A 6 10.11 23.57 -2.39
CA ALA A 6 11.49 23.69 -1.93
C ALA A 6 12.04 22.30 -1.55
N VAL A 7 13.24 21.97 -2.02
CA VAL A 7 13.86 20.65 -1.82
C VAL A 7 14.05 20.36 -0.33
N GLU A 8 14.41 21.37 0.45
CA GLU A 8 14.61 21.23 1.89
C GLU A 8 13.32 20.77 2.60
N LEU A 9 12.17 21.32 2.18
CA LEU A 9 10.88 20.98 2.77
C LEU A 9 10.39 19.58 2.34
N GLU A 10 10.74 19.17 1.12
CA GLU A 10 10.51 17.81 0.64
C GLU A 10 11.34 16.80 1.44
N GLU A 11 12.64 17.05 1.62
CA GLU A 11 13.54 16.20 2.39
C GLU A 11 13.12 16.11 3.87
N GLU A 12 12.76 17.23 4.49
CA GLU A 12 12.25 17.26 5.87
C GLU A 12 10.99 16.40 6.03
N LEU A 13 10.03 16.52 5.11
CA LEU A 13 8.79 15.74 5.16
C LEU A 13 9.06 14.25 4.98
N VAL A 14 9.85 13.88 3.97
CA VAL A 14 10.15 12.47 3.67
C VAL A 14 10.89 11.84 4.86
N LYS A 15 11.91 12.53 5.39
CA LYS A 15 12.66 12.05 6.55
C LYS A 15 11.77 11.85 7.78
N ALA A 16 10.90 12.81 8.07
CA ALA A 16 9.95 12.68 9.18
C ALA A 16 9.02 11.46 8.99
N CYS A 17 8.59 11.20 7.76
CA CYS A 17 7.78 10.01 7.43
C CYS A 17 8.55 8.69 7.55
N GLU A 18 9.85 8.66 7.29
CA GLU A 18 10.68 7.46 7.45
C GLU A 18 10.99 7.18 8.93
N GLU A 19 11.34 8.22 9.68
CA GLU A 19 11.74 8.14 11.09
C GLU A 19 10.54 8.02 12.06
N GLY A 20 9.33 8.30 11.58
CA GLY A 20 8.12 8.29 12.42
C GLY A 20 7.96 9.56 13.26
N ASP A 21 8.60 10.66 12.87
CA ASP A 21 8.47 11.95 13.52
C ASP A 21 7.12 12.60 13.18
N VAL A 22 6.13 12.36 14.02
CA VAL A 22 4.77 12.87 13.86
C VAL A 22 4.72 14.40 13.93
N GLU A 23 5.52 15.01 14.80
CA GLU A 23 5.54 16.47 14.97
C GLU A 23 6.21 17.15 13.78
N GLY A 24 7.37 16.63 13.36
CA GLY A 24 8.07 17.09 12.16
C GLY A 24 7.21 16.94 10.90
N CYS A 25 6.56 15.79 10.72
CA CYS A 25 5.65 15.56 9.61
C CYS A 25 4.49 16.58 9.61
N GLY A 26 3.86 16.80 10.76
CA GLY A 26 2.78 17.78 10.91
C GLY A 26 3.22 19.21 10.59
N ALA A 27 4.40 19.61 11.06
CA ALA A 27 4.99 20.91 10.78
C ALA A 27 5.29 21.11 9.28
N SER A 28 5.91 20.11 8.63
CA SER A 28 6.20 20.17 7.19
C SER A 28 4.93 20.22 6.35
N VAL A 29 3.89 19.45 6.70
CA VAL A 29 2.58 19.52 6.04
C VAL A 29 1.97 20.91 6.20
N ALA A 30 1.92 21.46 7.42
CA ALA A 30 1.39 22.81 7.64
C ALA A 30 2.14 23.88 6.83
N ALA A 31 3.46 23.76 6.72
CA ALA A 31 4.28 24.65 5.90
C ALA A 31 3.98 24.50 4.40
N LEU A 32 3.79 23.27 3.90
CA LEU A 32 3.37 23.02 2.52
C LEU A 32 2.02 23.67 2.20
N GLN A 33 1.05 23.48 3.09
CA GLN A 33 -0.29 24.06 2.95
C GLN A 33 -0.25 25.59 2.89
N SER A 34 0.49 26.21 3.82
CA SER A 34 0.58 27.66 3.92
C SER A 34 1.32 28.30 2.74
N ARG A 35 2.39 27.66 2.24
CA ARG A 35 3.25 28.25 1.20
C ARG A 35 2.77 27.98 -0.22
N TYR A 36 2.19 26.80 -0.48
CA TYR A 36 1.94 26.32 -1.84
C TYR A 36 0.48 25.94 -2.10
N GLY A 37 -0.30 25.69 -1.05
CA GLY A 37 -1.68 25.22 -1.14
C GLY A 37 -1.79 23.73 -1.48
N VAL A 38 -2.79 23.06 -0.90
CA VAL A 38 -3.02 21.60 -1.05
C VAL A 38 -3.49 21.22 -2.47
N THR A 39 -4.06 22.15 -3.21
CA THR A 39 -4.57 21.90 -4.57
C THR A 39 -3.47 21.89 -5.63
N ALA A 40 -2.25 22.30 -5.28
CA ALA A 40 -1.11 22.25 -6.19
C ALA A 40 -0.70 20.79 -6.43
N GLU A 41 -0.65 20.36 -7.69
CA GLU A 41 -0.29 18.99 -8.08
C GLU A 41 1.04 18.52 -7.47
N ALA A 42 2.06 19.39 -7.44
CA ALA A 42 3.35 19.08 -6.83
C ALA A 42 3.23 18.72 -5.34
N VAL A 43 2.36 19.41 -4.60
CA VAL A 43 2.11 19.16 -3.18
C VAL A 43 1.32 17.86 -3.01
N GLN A 44 0.32 17.62 -3.85
CA GLN A 44 -0.47 16.38 -3.80
C GLN A 44 0.40 15.14 -4.03
N GLU A 45 1.30 15.19 -5.00
CA GLU A 45 2.17 14.07 -5.30
C GLU A 45 3.21 13.85 -4.21
N LEU A 46 3.77 14.93 -3.65
CA LEU A 46 4.67 14.84 -2.51
C LEU A 46 3.96 14.24 -1.29
N LEU A 47 2.72 14.63 -1.00
CA LEU A 47 1.93 14.04 0.09
C LEU A 47 1.65 12.55 -0.14
N GLY A 48 1.30 12.17 -1.37
CA GLY A 48 1.12 10.77 -1.75
C GLY A 48 2.40 9.95 -1.60
N TYR A 49 3.54 10.53 -1.97
CA TYR A 49 4.86 9.92 -1.81
C TYR A 49 5.24 9.77 -0.33
N ALA A 50 5.14 10.85 0.45
CA ALA A 50 5.42 10.86 1.88
C ALA A 50 4.57 9.82 2.63
N PHE A 51 3.28 9.70 2.28
CA PHE A 51 2.40 8.66 2.82
C PHE A 51 2.92 7.25 2.49
N SER A 52 3.40 7.02 1.27
CA SER A 52 4.00 5.73 0.89
C SER A 52 5.31 5.44 1.62
N CYS A 53 6.13 6.46 1.91
CA CYS A 53 7.34 6.31 2.72
C CYS A 53 7.01 5.91 4.16
N ALA A 54 6.02 6.58 4.77
CA ALA A 54 5.53 6.21 6.10
C ALA A 54 5.01 4.77 6.13
N ALA A 55 4.27 4.37 5.10
CA ALA A 55 3.76 3.01 4.95
C ALA A 55 4.89 1.97 4.83
N ALA A 56 5.89 2.23 3.99
CA ALA A 56 7.07 1.38 3.82
C ALA A 56 7.86 1.17 5.13
N HIS A 57 7.85 2.15 6.03
CA HIS A 57 8.58 2.10 7.30
C HIS A 57 7.69 1.76 8.52
N ASN A 58 6.46 1.27 8.31
CA ASN A 58 5.51 0.94 9.39
C ASN A 58 5.17 2.12 10.34
N GLN A 59 5.24 3.36 9.85
CA GLN A 59 4.99 4.56 10.67
C GLN A 59 3.49 4.86 10.76
N ILE A 60 2.74 4.01 11.48
CA ILE A 60 1.27 4.08 11.58
C ILE A 60 0.78 5.42 12.10
N ALA A 61 1.43 5.98 13.12
CA ALA A 61 1.04 7.27 13.70
C ALA A 61 1.14 8.42 12.68
N VAL A 62 2.15 8.37 11.81
CA VAL A 62 2.30 9.33 10.70
C VAL A 62 1.23 9.12 9.63
N MET A 63 0.93 7.86 9.28
CA MET A 63 -0.15 7.54 8.34
C MET A 63 -1.52 8.03 8.87
N GLU A 64 -1.78 7.87 10.16
CA GLU A 64 -3.00 8.35 10.84
C GLU A 64 -3.07 9.89 10.84
N LEU A 65 -1.96 10.56 11.12
CA LEU A 65 -1.84 12.02 11.02
C LEU A 65 -2.19 12.50 9.61
N LEU A 66 -1.56 11.93 8.59
CA LEU A 66 -1.76 12.32 7.19
C LEU A 66 -3.19 12.05 6.71
N LEU A 67 -3.83 10.97 7.18
CA LEU A 67 -5.23 10.68 6.91
C LEU A 67 -6.20 11.52 7.75
N GLY A 68 -5.73 12.43 8.62
CA GLY A 68 -6.58 13.26 9.46
C GLY A 68 -7.40 12.46 10.48
N ARG A 69 -6.86 11.33 10.95
CA ARG A 69 -7.53 10.42 11.91
C ARG A 69 -7.12 10.64 13.36
N ASN A 70 -6.20 11.58 13.60
CA ASN A 70 -5.74 11.90 14.94
C ASN A 70 -6.46 13.16 15.43
N ASP A 71 -7.15 13.06 16.57
CA ASP A 71 -7.92 14.16 17.20
C ASP A 71 -7.04 15.37 17.57
N ASN A 72 -5.70 15.20 17.55
CA ASN A 72 -4.71 16.22 17.87
C ASN A 72 -4.07 16.91 16.65
N GLY A 73 -4.43 16.55 15.41
CA GLY A 73 -3.67 16.94 14.21
C GLY A 73 -4.35 17.99 13.33
N ALA A 74 -3.70 19.15 13.18
CA ALA A 74 -4.07 20.31 12.36
C ALA A 74 -4.04 20.09 10.83
N VAL A 75 -4.12 18.85 10.33
CA VAL A 75 -4.07 18.55 8.90
C VAL A 75 -5.44 18.79 8.27
N SER A 76 -5.49 19.65 7.25
CA SER A 76 -6.76 20.02 6.62
C SER A 76 -7.49 18.83 5.98
N LYS A 77 -8.82 18.88 5.94
CA LYS A 77 -9.68 17.91 5.24
C LYS A 77 -9.26 17.70 3.78
N ASP A 78 -8.69 18.73 3.15
CA ASP A 78 -8.23 18.67 1.76
C ASP A 78 -7.08 17.67 1.58
N VAL A 79 -6.19 17.50 2.56
CA VAL A 79 -5.10 16.51 2.50
C VAL A 79 -5.65 15.10 2.55
N HIS A 80 -6.65 14.86 3.40
CA HIS A 80 -7.34 13.58 3.45
C HIS A 80 -7.96 13.21 2.09
N GLU A 81 -8.70 14.14 1.47
CA GLU A 81 -9.30 13.92 0.16
C GLU A 81 -8.26 13.69 -0.94
N VAL A 82 -7.14 14.43 -0.91
CA VAL A 82 -6.00 14.21 -1.81
C VAL A 82 -5.42 12.81 -1.67
N LEU A 83 -5.26 12.30 -0.45
CA LEU A 83 -4.73 10.95 -0.24
C LEU A 83 -5.72 9.87 -0.69
N LEU A 84 -7.02 10.04 -0.44
CA LEU A 84 -8.05 9.08 -0.83
C LEU A 84 -8.18 8.92 -2.35
N TYR A 85 -8.14 10.03 -3.09
CA TYR A 85 -8.51 10.08 -4.51
C TYR A 85 -7.36 10.46 -5.45
N GLY A 86 -6.22 10.88 -4.93
CA GLY A 86 -5.06 11.27 -5.69
C GLY A 86 -4.39 10.10 -6.40
N MET A 87 -3.77 10.41 -7.53
CA MET A 87 -3.19 9.44 -8.47
C MET A 87 -1.72 9.75 -8.70
N CYS A 88 -0.86 8.74 -8.71
CA CYS A 88 0.56 8.86 -9.01
C CYS A 88 0.78 9.39 -10.45
N ARG A 89 1.64 10.39 -10.68
CA ARG A 89 1.92 10.92 -12.04
C ARG A 89 3.41 11.17 -12.31
N ARG A 90 4.20 11.54 -11.31
CA ARG A 90 5.63 11.84 -11.43
C ARG A 90 6.50 10.63 -11.18
N GLU A 91 7.41 10.38 -12.12
CA GLU A 91 8.39 9.31 -12.01
C GLU A 91 9.42 9.53 -10.90
N THR A 92 9.66 10.79 -10.54
CA THR A 92 10.59 11.15 -9.45
C THR A 92 10.15 10.57 -8.11
N PHE A 93 8.84 10.56 -7.86
CA PHE A 93 8.23 10.03 -6.64
C PHE A 93 7.72 8.60 -6.81
N PHE A 94 7.27 8.25 -8.00
CA PHE A 94 6.65 6.97 -8.32
C PHE A 94 7.40 6.30 -9.47
N PRO A 95 8.64 5.83 -9.23
CA PRO A 95 9.46 5.24 -10.27
C PRO A 95 8.75 4.05 -10.92
N ARG A 96 8.96 3.89 -12.22
CA ARG A 96 8.35 2.79 -12.98
C ARG A 96 8.82 1.47 -12.44
N ARG A 97 7.84 0.64 -12.09
CA ARG A 97 8.08 -0.76 -11.76
C ARG A 97 7.83 -1.60 -13.00
N PRO A 98 8.76 -2.46 -13.43
CA PRO A 98 8.60 -3.26 -14.65
C PRO A 98 7.27 -4.03 -14.74
N ARG A 99 6.72 -4.44 -13.59
CA ARG A 99 5.45 -5.15 -13.44
C ARG A 99 4.21 -4.25 -13.41
N PHE A 100 4.36 -3.02 -12.93
CA PHE A 100 3.30 -2.02 -12.98
C PHE A 100 3.59 -1.08 -14.14
N ARG A 101 3.37 -1.58 -15.38
CA ARG A 101 3.53 -0.80 -16.63
C ARG A 101 2.76 0.54 -16.61
N CYS A 102 1.79 0.68 -15.70
CA CYS A 102 1.04 1.90 -15.42
C CYS A 102 1.07 2.27 -13.92
N CYS A 103 2.24 2.41 -13.27
CA CYS A 103 2.32 2.97 -11.92
C CYS A 103 1.63 4.36 -11.83
N TYR A 104 1.59 5.10 -12.93
CA TYR A 104 0.86 6.38 -13.05
C TYR A 104 -0.67 6.27 -13.07
N ALA A 105 -1.22 5.06 -12.93
CA ALA A 105 -2.65 4.82 -12.79
C ALA A 105 -3.01 4.22 -11.42
N LEU A 106 -2.07 4.24 -10.47
CA LEU A 106 -2.34 3.87 -9.08
C LEU A 106 -2.81 5.09 -8.29
N ARG A 107 -3.76 4.86 -7.38
CA ARG A 107 -4.03 5.81 -6.30
C ARG A 107 -2.85 5.84 -5.35
N TYR A 108 -2.64 6.94 -4.65
CA TYR A 108 -1.57 7.05 -3.64
C TYR A 108 -1.65 5.92 -2.60
N LEU A 109 -2.86 5.59 -2.12
CA LEU A 109 -3.05 4.47 -1.18
C LEU A 109 -2.72 3.11 -1.78
N ALA A 110 -2.99 2.90 -3.06
CA ALA A 110 -2.64 1.66 -3.76
C ALA A 110 -1.13 1.52 -3.90
N TYR A 111 -0.44 2.62 -4.22
CA TYR A 111 1.01 2.66 -4.26
C TYR A 111 1.63 2.42 -2.89
N ALA A 112 1.07 3.02 -1.83
CA ALA A 112 1.51 2.80 -0.45
C ALA A 112 1.36 1.33 -0.03
N ALA A 113 0.26 0.66 -0.37
CA ALA A 113 0.08 -0.76 -0.09
C ALA A 113 1.11 -1.63 -0.83
N VAL A 114 1.44 -1.27 -2.07
CA VAL A 114 2.49 -1.91 -2.86
C VAL A 114 3.89 -1.65 -2.26
N ALA A 115 4.15 -0.47 -1.70
CA ALA A 115 5.36 -0.16 -0.94
C ALA A 115 5.45 -0.99 0.36
N CYS A 116 4.32 -1.21 1.07
CA CYS A 116 4.30 -2.10 2.23
C CYS A 116 4.76 -3.51 1.85
N VAL A 117 4.35 -4.01 0.68
CA VAL A 117 4.78 -5.32 0.20
C VAL A 117 6.31 -5.35 0.00
N GLU A 118 6.89 -4.40 -0.73
CA GLU A 118 8.34 -4.36 -0.98
C GLU A 118 9.18 -4.32 0.28
N HIS A 119 8.74 -3.52 1.25
CA HIS A 119 9.48 -3.30 2.49
C HIS A 119 9.07 -4.26 3.61
N ASN A 120 8.20 -5.24 3.31
CA ASN A 120 7.64 -6.16 4.29
C ASN A 120 7.00 -5.46 5.51
N ALA A 121 6.33 -4.33 5.28
CA ALA A 121 5.70 -3.49 6.28
C ALA A 121 4.30 -4.01 6.65
N LEU A 122 4.26 -5.12 7.41
CA LEU A 122 3.02 -5.84 7.72
C LEU A 122 1.99 -4.99 8.46
N GLN A 123 2.42 -4.22 9.47
CA GLN A 123 1.52 -3.40 10.30
C GLN A 123 0.88 -2.28 9.49
N ALA A 124 1.64 -1.65 8.58
CA ALA A 124 1.12 -0.63 7.69
C ALA A 124 0.13 -1.22 6.67
N LEU A 125 0.41 -2.42 6.15
CA LEU A 125 -0.54 -3.08 5.28
C LEU A 125 -1.83 -3.43 6.02
N GLU A 126 -1.74 -3.96 7.25
CA GLU A 126 -2.89 -4.25 8.11
C GLU A 126 -3.75 -3.00 8.34
N PHE A 127 -3.11 -1.86 8.60
CA PHE A 127 -3.78 -0.57 8.70
C PHE A 127 -4.57 -0.22 7.43
N LEU A 128 -3.98 -0.40 6.25
CA LEU A 128 -4.62 -0.08 4.96
C LEU A 128 -5.78 -1.00 4.60
N VAL A 129 -5.74 -2.27 5.03
CA VAL A 129 -6.81 -3.26 4.74
C VAL A 129 -7.87 -3.37 5.85
N ARG A 130 -7.69 -2.63 6.95
CA ARG A 130 -8.64 -2.63 8.07
C ARG A 130 -10.02 -2.14 7.60
N GLN A 131 -11.09 -2.78 8.09
CA GLN A 131 -12.45 -2.31 7.75
C GLN A 131 -12.63 -0.94 8.37
N GLN A 132 -13.14 -0.04 7.56
CA GLN A 132 -13.57 1.26 8.00
C GLN A 132 -15.04 1.14 8.42
N THR A 133 -15.40 1.75 9.54
CA THR A 133 -16.80 1.78 9.98
C THR A 133 -17.59 2.72 9.07
N PRO A 134 -18.73 2.27 8.51
CA PRO A 134 -19.61 3.14 7.74
C PRO A 134 -19.95 4.41 8.55
N PRO A 135 -19.90 5.61 7.93
CA PRO A 135 -19.92 5.89 6.49
C PRO A 135 -18.54 5.98 5.81
N THR A 136 -17.45 5.67 6.52
CA THR A 136 -16.09 5.86 6.00
C THR A 136 -15.78 4.83 4.91
N ALA A 137 -15.42 5.31 3.71
CA ALA A 137 -15.05 4.44 2.60
C ALA A 137 -13.79 3.61 2.92
N PRO A 138 -13.66 2.39 2.37
CA PRO A 138 -12.44 1.60 2.51
C PRO A 138 -11.25 2.35 1.89
N LEU A 139 -10.08 2.26 2.53
CA LEU A 139 -8.86 2.91 2.05
C LEU A 139 -8.38 2.29 0.73
N LEU A 140 -8.46 0.97 0.64
CA LEU A 140 -8.16 0.20 -0.57
C LEU A 140 -9.45 -0.32 -1.21
N VAL A 141 -9.57 -0.16 -2.53
CA VAL A 141 -10.62 -0.81 -3.33
C VAL A 141 -10.16 -2.21 -3.76
N ASP A 142 -11.10 -3.06 -4.15
CA ASP A 142 -10.83 -4.47 -4.50
C ASP A 142 -9.69 -4.65 -5.51
N THR A 143 -9.59 -3.76 -6.50
CA THR A 143 -8.54 -3.80 -7.52
C THR A 143 -7.14 -3.53 -6.95
N ASP A 144 -7.04 -2.70 -5.91
CA ASP A 144 -5.78 -2.41 -5.23
C ASP A 144 -5.36 -3.59 -4.35
N VAL A 145 -6.31 -4.20 -3.65
CA VAL A 145 -6.09 -5.41 -2.84
C VAL A 145 -5.60 -6.57 -3.72
N VAL A 146 -6.24 -6.80 -4.87
CA VAL A 146 -5.82 -7.84 -5.83
C VAL A 146 -4.40 -7.62 -6.34
N ARG A 147 -4.04 -6.36 -6.64
CA ARG A 147 -2.67 -6.01 -7.07
C ARG A 147 -1.65 -6.30 -5.97
N CYS A 148 -1.94 -5.89 -4.73
CA CYS A 148 -1.06 -6.15 -3.59
C CYS A 148 -0.88 -7.65 -3.34
N PHE A 149 -1.99 -8.42 -3.37
CA PHE A 149 -1.95 -9.87 -3.18
C PHE A 149 -1.10 -10.57 -4.25
N ARG A 150 -1.29 -10.22 -5.52
CA ARG A 150 -0.49 -10.80 -6.61
C ARG A 150 0.99 -10.51 -6.45
N TYR A 151 1.32 -9.28 -6.07
CA TYR A 151 2.69 -8.87 -5.91
C TYR A 151 3.38 -9.55 -4.72
N ALA A 152 2.71 -9.63 -3.56
CA ALA A 152 3.20 -10.37 -2.40
C ALA A 152 3.37 -11.86 -2.70
N LEU A 153 2.46 -12.44 -3.48
CA LEU A 153 2.52 -13.85 -3.85
C LEU A 153 3.73 -14.15 -4.73
N GLU A 154 4.03 -13.25 -5.66
CA GLU A 154 5.18 -13.38 -6.54
C GLU A 154 6.50 -13.32 -5.75
N LEU A 155 6.64 -12.35 -4.84
CA LEU A 155 7.82 -12.23 -3.99
C LEU A 155 7.96 -13.41 -3.03
N GLY A 156 6.86 -13.89 -2.44
CA GLY A 156 6.86 -15.08 -1.60
C GLY A 156 7.12 -16.39 -2.37
N SER A 157 7.02 -16.38 -3.70
CA SER A 157 7.30 -17.54 -4.56
C SER A 157 8.70 -17.52 -5.18
N ASP A 158 9.45 -16.44 -4.97
CA ASP A 158 10.82 -16.29 -5.46
C ASP A 158 11.82 -16.85 -4.45
N PHE A 159 12.29 -18.07 -4.70
CA PHE A 159 13.30 -18.74 -3.86
C PHE A 159 14.69 -18.06 -3.90
N HIS A 160 14.90 -17.13 -4.83
CA HIS A 160 16.13 -16.32 -4.89
C HIS A 160 16.00 -15.00 -4.13
N ALA A 161 14.80 -14.65 -3.66
CA ALA A 161 14.64 -13.54 -2.73
C ALA A 161 15.36 -13.86 -1.41
N PRO A 162 15.93 -12.85 -0.72
CA PRO A 162 16.69 -13.08 0.52
C PRO A 162 15.85 -13.64 1.69
N ALA A 163 14.51 -13.52 1.65
CA ALA A 163 13.60 -14.03 2.68
C ALA A 163 12.15 -14.22 2.14
N PRO A 164 11.86 -15.22 1.30
CA PRO A 164 10.53 -15.44 0.73
C PRO A 164 9.45 -15.77 1.79
N GLU A 165 9.84 -16.44 2.88
CA GLU A 165 8.96 -16.76 4.01
C GLU A 165 8.40 -15.52 4.72
N ALA A 166 9.09 -14.38 4.60
CA ALA A 166 8.68 -13.12 5.21
C ALA A 166 7.35 -12.60 4.63
N TYR A 167 6.97 -13.02 3.43
CA TYR A 167 5.71 -12.65 2.77
C TYR A 167 4.52 -13.50 3.20
N ARG A 168 4.73 -14.65 3.86
CA ARG A 168 3.64 -15.54 4.28
C ARG A 168 2.66 -14.88 5.26
N PRO A 169 3.11 -14.14 6.31
CA PRO A 169 2.20 -13.37 7.17
C PRO A 169 1.35 -12.37 6.39
N MET A 170 1.93 -11.71 5.40
CA MET A 170 1.26 -10.71 4.57
C MET A 170 0.18 -11.34 3.68
N LEU A 171 0.50 -12.48 3.07
CA LEU A 171 -0.46 -13.27 2.29
C LEU A 171 -1.59 -13.79 3.16
N MET A 172 -1.29 -14.27 4.37
CA MET A 172 -2.30 -14.72 5.32
C MET A 172 -3.20 -13.60 5.80
N LEU A 173 -2.65 -12.42 6.10
CA LEU A 173 -3.42 -11.22 6.43
C LEU A 173 -4.43 -10.86 5.32
N LEU A 174 -3.97 -10.82 4.07
CA LEU A 174 -4.83 -10.51 2.92
C LEU A 174 -5.91 -11.58 2.72
N LEU A 175 -5.60 -12.85 2.92
CA LEU A 175 -6.55 -13.96 2.75
C LEU A 175 -7.57 -14.06 3.87
N LEU A 176 -7.17 -13.80 5.12
CA LEU A 176 -8.09 -13.63 6.24
C LEU A 176 -9.13 -12.57 5.93
N ARG A 177 -8.67 -11.45 5.35
CA ARG A 177 -9.53 -10.30 5.12
C ARG A 177 -10.36 -10.37 3.86
N PHE A 178 -9.80 -10.97 2.81
CA PHE A 178 -10.42 -11.08 1.50
C PHE A 178 -10.28 -12.52 0.98
N PRO A 179 -11.08 -13.47 1.52
CA PRO A 179 -11.05 -14.87 1.08
C PRO A 179 -11.28 -15.06 -0.41
N MET A 180 -12.02 -14.12 -1.02
CA MET A 180 -12.32 -14.08 -2.46
C MET A 180 -11.06 -14.05 -3.34
N LEU A 181 -9.90 -13.65 -2.80
CA LEU A 181 -8.63 -13.65 -3.51
C LEU A 181 -8.19 -15.06 -3.96
N LEU A 182 -8.70 -16.12 -3.32
CA LEU A 182 -8.46 -17.51 -3.73
C LEU A 182 -9.49 -18.05 -4.72
N LEU A 183 -10.66 -17.41 -4.89
CA LEU A 183 -11.76 -17.95 -5.70
C LEU A 183 -11.46 -18.14 -7.20
N PRO A 184 -10.73 -17.23 -7.88
CA PRO A 184 -10.33 -17.48 -9.26
C PRO A 184 -9.53 -18.79 -9.45
N HIS A 185 -8.99 -19.34 -8.37
CA HIS A 185 -8.23 -20.59 -8.37
C HIS A 185 -9.09 -21.84 -8.14
N VAL A 186 -10.20 -21.71 -7.40
CA VAL A 186 -11.16 -22.81 -7.19
C VAL A 186 -11.90 -23.13 -8.49
N ASP A 187 -12.20 -22.11 -9.29
CA ASP A 187 -12.95 -22.26 -10.56
C ASP A 187 -12.07 -22.61 -11.77
N GLY A 188 -10.76 -22.84 -11.59
CA GLY A 188 -9.83 -23.13 -12.69
C GLY A 188 -9.61 -21.97 -13.68
N LYS A 189 -10.20 -20.80 -13.43
CA LYS A 189 -9.98 -19.57 -14.20
C LYS A 189 -8.70 -18.89 -13.71
N GLN A 190 -7.54 -19.42 -14.12
CA GLN A 190 -6.29 -18.67 -14.02
C GLN A 190 -6.47 -17.33 -14.75
N LEU A 191 -6.61 -16.23 -14.01
CA LEU A 191 -6.27 -14.93 -14.56
C LEU A 191 -4.78 -14.99 -14.86
N ASP A 192 -4.45 -14.93 -16.15
CA ASP A 192 -3.11 -15.03 -16.71
C ASP A 192 -2.08 -14.37 -15.78
N VAL A 193 -1.25 -15.21 -15.16
CA VAL A 193 0.04 -14.75 -14.64
C VAL A 193 0.80 -14.35 -15.90
N ASP A 194 1.09 -13.05 -16.02
CA ASP A 194 1.69 -12.44 -17.20
C ASP A 194 2.71 -13.36 -17.90
N VAL A 195 2.64 -13.36 -19.23
CA VAL A 195 3.39 -14.20 -20.19
C VAL A 195 4.93 -14.17 -19.99
N SER A 196 5.44 -13.33 -19.09
CA SER A 196 6.87 -13.15 -18.78
C SER A 196 7.39 -13.94 -17.57
N VAL A 197 6.58 -14.72 -16.86
CA VAL A 197 7.02 -15.48 -15.67
C VAL A 197 7.49 -16.89 -16.08
N ASP A 198 8.72 -17.26 -15.70
CA ASP A 198 9.32 -18.57 -15.97
C ASP A 198 8.48 -19.72 -15.41
N ASP A 199 8.54 -20.88 -16.07
CA ASP A 199 7.73 -22.06 -15.74
C ASP A 199 8.03 -22.60 -14.32
N ALA A 200 9.27 -22.40 -13.83
CA ALA A 200 9.63 -22.71 -12.46
C ALA A 200 8.90 -21.78 -11.47
N THR A 201 8.93 -20.47 -11.66
CA THR A 201 8.22 -19.51 -10.80
C THR A 201 6.71 -19.75 -10.80
N LYS A 202 6.12 -20.14 -11.94
CA LYS A 202 4.70 -20.52 -12.03
C LYS A 202 4.35 -21.71 -11.13
N LYS A 203 5.19 -22.75 -11.09
CA LYS A 203 5.00 -23.92 -10.21
C LYS A 203 5.10 -23.56 -8.73
N HIS A 204 6.04 -22.68 -8.38
CA HIS A 204 6.20 -22.20 -7.00
C HIS A 204 5.02 -21.33 -6.56
N VAL A 205 4.53 -20.43 -7.42
CA VAL A 205 3.30 -19.66 -7.19
C VAL A 205 2.11 -20.58 -6.94
N GLN A 206 1.97 -21.66 -7.72
CA GLN A 206 0.91 -22.65 -7.52
C GLN A 206 1.07 -23.41 -6.20
N ALA A 207 2.28 -23.86 -5.85
CA ALA A 207 2.55 -24.56 -4.60
C ALA A 207 2.26 -23.69 -3.37
N LEU A 208 2.68 -22.42 -3.39
CA LEU A 208 2.39 -21.45 -2.34
C LEU A 208 0.87 -21.22 -2.21
N ARG A 209 0.16 -21.03 -3.33
CA ARG A 209 -1.31 -20.93 -3.33
C ARG A 209 -1.99 -22.14 -2.71
N SER A 210 -1.55 -23.36 -3.08
CA SER A 210 -2.10 -24.60 -2.51
C SER A 210 -1.83 -24.72 -1.01
N SER A 211 -0.63 -24.33 -0.55
CA SER A 211 -0.31 -24.29 0.87
C SER A 211 -1.19 -23.30 1.63
N LEU A 212 -1.42 -22.11 1.07
CA LEU A 212 -2.27 -21.08 1.68
C LEU A 212 -3.74 -21.52 1.73
N LEU A 213 -4.24 -22.14 0.67
CA LEU A 213 -5.60 -22.69 0.64
C LEU A 213 -5.79 -23.81 1.67
N TYR A 214 -4.81 -24.71 1.79
CA TYR A 214 -4.84 -25.75 2.80
C TYR A 214 -4.88 -25.16 4.21
N GLU A 215 -3.99 -24.20 4.52
CA GLU A 215 -3.94 -23.53 5.83
C GLU A 215 -5.24 -22.79 6.14
N TYR A 216 -5.81 -22.09 5.16
CA TYR A 216 -7.09 -21.40 5.29
C TYR A 216 -8.26 -22.36 5.57
N VAL A 217 -8.36 -23.46 4.82
CA VAL A 217 -9.44 -24.46 4.98
C VAL A 217 -9.30 -25.25 6.28
N THR A 218 -8.07 -25.51 6.73
CA THR A 218 -7.82 -26.37 7.89
C THR A 218 -7.75 -25.61 9.21
N ASN A 219 -7.67 -24.28 9.20
CA ASN A 219 -7.62 -23.47 10.41
C ASN A 219 -9.03 -22.95 10.80
N PRO A 220 -9.66 -23.51 11.84
CA PRO A 220 -11.03 -23.14 12.23
C PRO A 220 -11.14 -21.67 12.68
N GLN A 221 -10.06 -21.10 13.23
CA GLN A 221 -10.04 -19.70 13.67
C GLN A 221 -10.12 -18.71 12.51
N MET A 222 -9.67 -19.12 11.31
CA MET A 222 -9.77 -18.32 10.09
C MET A 222 -11.18 -18.38 9.47
N GLN A 223 -11.96 -19.43 9.78
CA GLN A 223 -13.33 -19.60 9.30
C GLN A 223 -14.34 -18.78 10.12
N THR A 224 -14.09 -18.56 11.42
CA THR A 224 -15.02 -17.85 12.31
C THR A 224 -15.16 -16.35 12.01
N GLN A 225 -14.20 -15.74 11.30
CA GLN A 225 -14.27 -14.33 10.90
C GLN A 225 -15.16 -14.06 9.68
N MET A 226 -15.79 -15.10 9.10
CA MET A 226 -16.73 -14.99 7.97
C MET A 226 -18.20 -14.91 8.35
N ASN A 227 -18.56 -15.04 9.64
CA ASN A 227 -19.95 -14.96 10.12
C ASN A 227 -20.22 -13.64 10.85
#